data_AF-A0A800MD16-F1
#
_entry.id   AF-A0A800MD16-F1
#
_cell.length_a   1.000
_cell.length_b   1.000
_cell.length_c   1.000
_cell.angle_alpha   90.00
_cell.angle_beta   90.00
_cell.angle_gamma   90.00
#
_symmetry.space_group_name_H-M   'P 1'
#
loop_
_entity.id
_entity.type
_entity.pdbx_description
1 polymer ?
#
loop_
_entity_poly.entity_id
_entity_poly.type
_entity_poly.pdbx_seq_one_letter_code
_entity_poly.pdbx_strand_id
1 'polypeptide(L)' 'MRYKFGNKTYEIVGVSRLPFNGSGKITEHKDYWDASFPLYRTFPIIGSIMKLIKKFVTVKPSSLKLNN' A
#
# COMPACT_ATOMS: atom_id res chain seq x y z
N MET A 1 -7.48 -2.85 -12.13
CA MET A 1 -8.32 -3.75 -11.30
C MET A 1 -9.68 -3.10 -11.06
N ARG A 2 -10.79 -3.81 -11.26
CA ARG A 2 -12.15 -3.30 -10.98
C ARG A 2 -12.74 -3.99 -9.75
N TYR A 3 -13.41 -3.23 -8.89
CA TYR A 3 -14.09 -3.78 -7.71
C TYR A 3 -15.38 -3.01 -7.42
N LYS A 4 -16.30 -3.63 -6.67
CA LYS A 4 -17.58 -3.01 -6.27
C LYS A 4 -17.59 -2.76 -4.77
N PHE A 5 -18.11 -1.61 -4.36
CA PHE A 5 -18.35 -1.29 -2.95
C PHE A 5 -19.69 -0.56 -2.83
N GLY A 6 -20.64 -1.18 -2.11
CA GLY A 6 -22.05 -0.78 -2.17
C GLY A 6 -22.60 -0.83 -3.60
N ASN A 7 -23.34 0.20 -4.01
CA ASN A 7 -23.86 0.34 -5.38
C ASN A 7 -22.88 1.05 -6.34
N LYS A 8 -21.63 1.31 -5.93
CA LYS A 8 -20.63 2.00 -6.77
C LYS A 8 -19.56 1.02 -7.27
N THR A 9 -19.15 1.21 -8.52
CA THR A 9 -18.03 0.49 -9.14
C THR A 9 -16.81 1.38 -9.14
N TYR A 10 -15.66 0.80 -8.82
CA TYR A 10 -14.40 1.48 -8.72
C TYR A 10 -13.35 0.79 -9.60
N GLU A 11 -12.43 1.59 -10.10
CA GLU A 11 -11.32 1.13 -10.92
C GLU A 11 -10.00 1.65 -10.34
N ILE A 12 -9.04 0.75 -10.20
CA ILE A 12 -7.66 1.02 -9.80
C ILE A 12 -6.82 0.83 -11.05
N VAL A 13 -6.18 1.91 -11.49
CA VAL A 13 -5.19 1.87 -12.56
C VAL A 13 -3.83 1.52 -11.94
N GLY A 14 -3.12 0.61 -12.58
CA GLY A 14 -1.79 0.16 -12.16
C GLY A 14 -0.93 -0.23 -13.35
N VAL A 15 0.32 -0.54 -13.09
CA VAL A 15 1.34 -0.97 -14.05
C VAL A 15 2.08 -2.17 -13.48
N SER A 16 2.28 -3.19 -14.31
CA SER A 16 3.11 -4.35 -13.98
C SER A 16 4.49 -4.21 -14.62
N ARG A 17 5.54 -4.40 -13.83
CA ARG A 17 6.93 -4.48 -14.30
C ARG A 17 7.33 -5.96 -14.40
N LEU A 18 7.62 -6.38 -15.63
CA LEU A 18 7.97 -7.76 -15.99
C LEU A 18 9.30 -7.78 -16.77
N PRO A 19 10.47 -7.71 -16.11
CA PRO A 19 11.74 -7.87 -16.81
C PRO A 19 11.87 -9.28 -17.37
N PHE A 20 12.40 -9.36 -18.60
CA PHE A 20 12.70 -10.62 -19.28
C PHE A 20 14.21 -10.88 -19.26
N ASN A 21 14.62 -12.14 -19.13
CA ASN A 21 16.00 -12.54 -19.33
C ASN A 21 16.33 -12.73 -20.83
N GLY A 22 17.59 -13.04 -21.12
CA GLY A 22 18.06 -13.32 -22.49
C GLY A 22 17.39 -14.54 -23.17
N SER A 23 16.64 -15.36 -22.43
CA SER A 23 15.82 -16.46 -22.97
C SER A 23 14.33 -16.09 -23.11
N GLY A 24 13.97 -14.82 -22.93
CA GLY A 24 12.58 -14.37 -23.01
C GLY A 24 11.68 -14.83 -21.87
N LYS A 25 12.25 -15.25 -20.73
CA LYS A 25 11.48 -15.63 -19.53
C LYS A 25 11.40 -14.47 -18.54
N ILE A 26 10.25 -14.35 -17.87
CA ILE A 26 10.04 -13.35 -16.81
C ILE A 26 10.91 -13.71 -15.61
N THR A 27 11.68 -12.76 -15.10
CA THR A 27 12.56 -12.94 -13.94
C THR A 27 12.03 -12.29 -12.66
N GLU A 28 11.17 -11.29 -12.79
CA GLU A 28 10.51 -10.62 -11.68
C GLU A 28 9.08 -10.27 -12.09
N HIS A 29 8.15 -10.34 -11.14
CA HIS A 29 6.81 -9.80 -11.31
C HIS A 29 6.56 -8.80 -10.18
N LYS A 30 6.51 -7.51 -10.53
CA LYS A 30 6.24 -6.44 -9.56
C LYS A 30 5.09 -5.58 -10.06
N ASP A 31 4.03 -5.51 -9.28
CA ASP A 31 2.84 -4.73 -9.57
C ASP A 31 2.84 -3.42 -8.80
N TYR A 32 2.82 -2.31 -9.54
CA TYR A 32 2.67 -0.97 -9.01
C TYR A 32 1.23 -0.52 -9.21
N TRP A 33 0.55 -0.24 -8.12
CA TRP A 33 -0.79 0.32 -8.14
C TRP A 33 -0.87 1.38 -7.07
N ASP A 34 -1.52 2.49 -7.39
CA ASP A 34 -1.78 3.53 -6.40
C ASP A 34 -3.04 3.15 -5.61
N ALA A 35 -2.83 2.68 -4.37
CA ALA A 35 -3.90 2.40 -3.43
C ALA A 35 -4.66 3.66 -2.99
N SER A 36 -4.11 4.84 -3.26
CA SER A 36 -4.61 6.11 -2.74
C SER A 36 -5.89 6.57 -3.42
N PHE A 37 -6.11 6.14 -4.66
CA PHE A 37 -7.38 6.32 -5.34
C PHE A 37 -8.38 5.28 -4.79
N PRO A 38 -9.67 5.50 -5.01
CA PRO A 38 -10.79 5.65 -4.02
C PRO A 38 -10.66 5.39 -2.51
N LEU A 39 -9.62 4.75 -1.97
CA LEU A 39 -9.61 4.30 -0.55
C LEU A 39 -9.66 5.46 0.45
N TYR A 40 -8.88 6.53 0.24
CA TYR A 40 -8.87 7.68 1.15
C TYR A 40 -10.10 8.59 1.01
N ARG A 41 -10.75 8.60 -0.16
CA ARG A 41 -11.98 9.39 -0.39
C ARG A 41 -13.25 8.66 0.04
N THR A 42 -13.27 7.32 -0.03
CA THR A 42 -14.46 6.51 0.29
C THR A 42 -14.54 6.16 1.77
N PHE A 43 -13.41 6.10 2.47
CA PHE A 43 -13.37 5.79 3.90
C PHE A 43 -12.81 6.96 4.72
N PRO A 44 -13.62 7.96 5.08
CA PRO A 44 -13.20 9.01 6.03
C PRO A 44 -12.70 8.42 7.37
N ILE A 45 -13.12 7.18 7.68
CA ILE A 45 -12.80 6.44 8.89
C ILE A 45 -11.39 5.81 8.83
N ILE A 46 -10.81 5.57 7.65
CA ILE A 46 -9.46 4.99 7.51
C ILE A 46 -8.41 5.89 8.18
N GLY A 47 -8.56 7.22 8.11
CA GLY A 47 -7.69 8.15 8.83
C GLY A 47 -7.77 7.98 10.35
N SER A 48 -8.98 7.80 10.89
CA SER A 48 -9.20 7.55 12.33
C SER A 48 -8.67 6.19 12.76
N ILE A 49 -8.84 5.15 11.94
CA ILE A 49 -8.29 3.81 12.18
C ILE A 49 -6.75 3.86 12.18
N MET A 50 -6.11 4.60 11.26
CA MET A 50 -4.66 4.74 11.22
C MET A 50 -4.12 5.51 12.42
N LYS A 51 -4.84 6.53 12.91
CA LYS A 51 -4.53 7.20 14.19
C LYS A 51 -4.59 6.22 15.37
N LEU A 52 -5.62 5.36 15.42
CA LEU A 52 -5.75 4.31 16.42
C LEU A 52 -4.59 3.31 16.32
N ILE A 53 -4.32 2.78 15.14
CA ILE A 53 -3.21 1.83 14.90
C ILE A 53 -1.88 2.45 15.33
N LYS A 54 -1.59 3.71 15.00
CA LYS A 54 -0.35 4.40 15.42
C LYS A 54 -0.24 4.54 16.95
N LYS A 55 -1.36 4.67 17.66
CA LYS A 55 -1.38 4.69 19.12
C LYS A 55 -1.02 3.31 19.69
N PHE A 56 -1.51 2.25 19.08
CA PHE A 56 -1.19 0.87 19.48
C PHE A 56 0.22 0.44 19.07
N VAL A 57 0.68 0.85 17.89
CA VAL A 57 2.02 0.64 17.36
C VAL A 57 2.88 1.84 17.76
N THR A 58 2.98 2.08 19.06
CA THR A 58 4.02 2.97 19.60
C THR A 58 5.33 2.21 19.49
N VAL A 59 6.11 2.51 18.45
CA VAL A 59 7.49 2.03 18.35
C VAL A 59 8.22 2.54 19.58
N LYS A 60 8.64 1.63 20.46
CA LYS A 60 9.50 1.98 21.60
C LYS A 60 10.72 2.68 20.99
N PRO A 61 10.98 3.97 21.29
CA PRO A 61 12.15 4.64 20.75
C PRO A 61 13.35 3.77 21.14
N SER A 62 14.12 3.29 20.16
CA SER A 62 15.27 2.47 20.46
C SER A 62 16.19 3.34 21.30
N SER A 63 16.39 2.94 22.56
CA SER A 63 17.38 3.51 23.45
C SER A 63 18.76 3.16 22.90
N LEU A 64 19.16 3.83 21.81
CA LEU A 64 20.54 3.95 21.43
C LEU A 64 21.17 4.83 22.50
N LYS A 65 21.68 4.17 23.56
CA LYS A 65 22.64 4.77 24.46
C LYS A 65 23.79 5.25 23.57
N LEU A 66 23.89 6.56 23.37
CA LEU A 66 25.14 7.17 22.97
C LEU A 66 26.08 7.04 24.17
N ASN A 67 26.92 6.03 24.12
CA ASN A 67 28.18 6.01 24.85
C ASN A 67 29.19 6.81 24.03
N ASN A 68 29.58 7.97 24.55
CA ASN A 68 30.90 8.54 24.32
C ASN A 68 31.32 9.26 25.59
#